data_AF-A0A969HL08-F1
#
_entry.id   AF-A0A969HL08-F1
#
_cell.length_a   1.000
_cell.length_b   1.000
_cell.length_c   1.000
_cell.angle_alpha   90.00
_cell.angle_beta   90.00
_cell.angle_gamma   90.00
#
_symmetry.space_group_name_H-M   'P 1'
#
loop_
_entity.id
_entity.type
_entity.pdbx_description
1 polymer ?
#
loop_
_entity_poly.entity_id
_entity_poly.type
_entity_poly.pdbx_seq_one_letter_code
_entity_poly.pdbx_strand_id
1 'polypeptide(L)'
;MFDKGVQTKYIQSIPIQIPSIMMGMDMNMENLYEAIKNERYVLDAEDRLKADLDKLKLSTKDIFKALTGDFFIASGDLQIEAMIQGQNIQPDFTLVAGIKNQNVLKQLLEEKAQDGDLQNQGNFYVTQDQQTGSPLYLIPKKDAFYITMSESLREQIIDGKKALDGKYSRLASDKGFVMYVNLKEIFRQVPPNLMELVPNGRVVRSEVIPKLDGLMLDI
;
A
#
# COMPACT_ATOMS: atom_id res chain seq x y z
N MET A 1 -2.37 9.08 18.96
CA MET A 1 -1.48 8.67 17.85
C MET A 1 -2.18 8.84 16.52
N PHE A 2 -3.46 8.47 16.44
CA PHE A 2 -4.33 8.78 15.31
C PHE A 2 -5.08 10.10 15.49
N ASP A 3 -5.29 10.86 14.40
CA ASP A 3 -5.90 12.19 14.44
C ASP A 3 -7.36 12.17 13.96
N LYS A 4 -7.66 12.61 12.73
CA LYS A 4 -9.05 12.82 12.25
C LYS A 4 -9.51 11.84 11.17
N GLY A 5 -8.59 11.02 10.67
CA GLY A 5 -8.85 10.09 9.57
C GLY A 5 -8.31 10.60 8.26
N VAL A 6 -8.21 9.71 7.27
CA VAL A 6 -7.50 10.01 6.03
C VAL A 6 -8.21 11.12 5.27
N GLN A 7 -7.50 12.19 4.93
CA GLN A 7 -8.11 13.29 4.18
C GLN A 7 -8.69 12.80 2.85
N THR A 8 -9.96 13.13 2.62
CA THR A 8 -10.76 12.65 1.49
C THR A 8 -10.12 12.93 0.13
N LYS A 9 -9.36 14.02 0.02
CA LYS A 9 -8.67 14.42 -1.22
C LYS A 9 -7.60 13.41 -1.67
N TYR A 10 -7.01 12.65 -0.75
CA TYR A 10 -5.98 11.64 -1.07
C TYR A 10 -6.58 10.33 -1.58
N ILE A 11 -7.74 9.95 -1.02
CA ILE A 11 -8.39 8.66 -1.28
C ILE A 11 -9.39 8.70 -2.44
N GLN A 12 -9.92 9.87 -2.81
CA GLN A 12 -10.83 10.01 -3.95
C GLN A 12 -10.19 9.66 -5.30
N SER A 13 -8.87 9.82 -5.42
CA SER A 13 -8.12 9.55 -6.65
C SER A 13 -7.62 8.11 -6.73
N ILE A 14 -8.13 7.23 -5.88
CA ILE A 14 -7.84 5.80 -5.94
C ILE A 14 -8.76 5.17 -6.97
N PRO A 15 -8.21 4.56 -8.04
CA PRO A 15 -9.00 4.02 -9.14
C PRO A 15 -9.58 2.63 -8.84
N ILE A 16 -10.08 2.43 -7.61
CA ILE A 16 -10.71 1.18 -7.16
C ILE A 16 -12.11 1.54 -6.66
N GLN A 17 -13.14 1.23 -7.43
CA GLN A 17 -14.51 1.64 -7.09
C GLN A 17 -15.06 0.94 -5.85
N ILE A 18 -14.86 -0.38 -5.78
CA ILE A 18 -15.32 -1.23 -4.70
C ILE A 18 -14.11 -2.06 -4.25
N PRO A 19 -13.46 -1.72 -3.12
CA PRO A 19 -12.35 -2.50 -2.62
C PRO A 19 -12.84 -3.83 -2.04
N SER A 20 -12.08 -4.90 -2.30
CA SER A 20 -12.15 -6.16 -1.56
C SER A 20 -11.52 -6.00 -0.18
N ILE A 21 -10.40 -5.28 -0.10
CA ILE A 21 -9.72 -4.91 1.14
C ILE A 21 -9.39 -3.43 1.09
N MET A 22 -9.59 -2.75 2.20
CA MET A 22 -9.18 -1.36 2.39
C MET A 22 -8.64 -1.18 3.80
N MET A 23 -7.56 -0.41 3.92
CA MET A 23 -7.08 0.11 5.19
C MET A 23 -6.76 1.59 5.04
N GLY A 24 -7.18 2.39 5.99
CA GLY A 24 -6.86 3.82 6.07
C GLY A 24 -6.34 4.15 7.45
N MET A 25 -5.30 4.96 7.54
CA MET A 25 -4.76 5.42 8.81
C MET A 25 -4.24 6.85 8.69
N ASP A 26 -4.44 7.62 9.74
CA ASP A 26 -3.93 8.98 9.86
C ASP A 26 -3.09 9.06 11.13
N MET A 27 -1.78 9.23 10.98
CA MET A 27 -0.81 9.21 12.08
C MET A 27 -0.03 10.50 12.20
N ASN A 28 0.26 10.91 13.43
CA ASN A 28 1.27 11.95 13.64
C ASN A 28 2.68 11.40 13.32
N MET A 29 3.25 11.80 12.18
CA MET A 29 4.55 11.30 11.71
C MET A 29 5.73 11.69 12.59
N GLU A 30 5.67 12.82 13.29
CA GLU A 30 6.74 13.19 14.24
C GLU A 30 6.73 12.25 15.44
N ASN A 31 5.56 12.00 16.03
CA ASN A 31 5.41 11.04 17.12
C ASN A 31 5.77 9.62 16.68
N LEU A 32 5.39 9.22 15.46
CA LEU A 32 5.76 7.93 14.90
C LEU A 32 7.28 7.81 14.84
N TYR A 33 7.98 8.76 14.20
CA TYR A 33 9.43 8.77 14.12
C TYR A 33 10.08 8.68 15.50
N GLU A 34 9.67 9.50 16.46
CA GLU A 34 10.25 9.48 17.81
C GLU A 34 10.04 8.14 18.52
N ALA A 35 8.94 7.44 18.25
CA ALA A 35 8.66 6.11 18.79
C ALA A 35 9.53 5.01 18.16
N ILE A 36 9.87 5.14 16.87
CA ILE A 36 10.53 4.06 16.12
C ILE A 36 11.99 4.32 15.76
N LYS A 37 12.53 5.53 15.97
CA LYS A 37 13.89 5.92 15.54
C LYS A 37 15.01 5.04 16.08
N ASN A 38 14.81 4.38 17.22
CA ASN A 38 15.80 3.49 17.82
C ASN A 38 15.55 2.01 17.49
N GLU A 39 14.49 1.71 16.74
CA GLU A 39 14.18 0.35 16.33
C GLU A 39 15.14 -0.10 15.23
N ARG A 40 15.52 -1.39 15.27
CA ARG A 40 16.52 -1.96 14.37
C ARG A 40 16.19 -1.73 12.90
N TYR A 41 14.93 -1.87 12.50
CA TYR A 41 14.53 -1.69 11.11
C TYR A 41 14.64 -0.24 10.63
N VAL A 42 14.49 0.75 11.53
CA VAL A 42 14.72 2.15 11.19
C VAL A 42 16.20 2.38 11.04
N LEU A 43 17.02 1.96 12.01
CA LEU A 43 18.48 2.07 11.94
C LEU A 43 19.05 1.41 10.67
N ASP A 44 18.60 0.20 10.34
CA ASP A 44 18.99 -0.51 9.12
C ASP A 44 18.57 0.28 7.84
N ALA A 45 17.41 0.93 7.86
CA ALA A 45 16.97 1.79 6.76
C ALA A 45 17.77 3.10 6.67
N GLU A 46 18.09 3.73 7.82
CA GLU A 46 18.94 4.92 7.87
C GLU A 46 20.32 4.60 7.30
N ASP A 47 20.92 3.49 7.69
CA ASP A 47 22.23 3.06 7.19
C ASP A 47 22.22 2.79 5.67
N ARG A 48 21.15 2.18 5.16
CA ARG A 48 20.98 1.94 3.71
C ARG A 48 20.79 3.21 2.91
N LEU A 49 20.10 4.21 3.47
CA LEU A 49 19.81 5.47 2.82
C LEU A 49 20.84 6.57 3.12
N LYS A 50 21.82 6.29 3.99
CA LYS A 50 22.73 7.29 4.55
C LYS A 50 23.46 8.10 3.48
N ALA A 51 24.02 7.43 2.47
CA ALA A 51 24.76 8.08 1.41
C ALA A 51 23.88 9.07 0.63
N ASP A 52 22.65 8.64 0.30
CA ASP A 52 21.67 9.46 -0.42
C ASP A 52 21.23 10.66 0.43
N LEU A 53 20.95 10.41 1.72
CA LEU A 53 20.52 11.43 2.67
C LEU A 53 21.62 12.47 2.91
N ASP A 54 22.86 12.06 3.08
CA ASP A 54 24.02 12.95 3.24
C ASP A 54 24.22 13.82 1.99
N LYS A 55 24.12 13.23 0.79
CA LYS A 55 24.25 13.96 -0.49
C LYS A 55 23.13 15.00 -0.64
N LEU A 56 21.91 14.65 -0.26
CA LEU A 56 20.76 15.54 -0.31
C LEU A 56 20.68 16.52 0.87
N LYS A 57 21.56 16.38 1.88
CA LYS A 57 21.53 17.12 3.14
C LYS A 57 20.19 16.98 3.87
N LEU A 58 19.64 15.77 3.84
CA LEU A 58 18.40 15.38 4.49
C LEU A 58 18.70 14.40 5.62
N SER A 59 17.76 14.31 6.56
CA SER A 59 17.72 13.25 7.57
C SER A 59 16.49 12.36 7.37
N THR A 60 16.48 11.18 7.96
CA THR A 60 15.28 10.33 8.03
C THR A 60 14.09 11.08 8.63
N LYS A 61 14.35 11.92 9.64
CA LYS A 61 13.32 12.80 10.23
C LYS A 61 12.71 13.74 9.20
N ASP A 62 13.48 14.22 8.23
CA ASP A 62 12.95 15.07 7.14
C ASP A 62 12.04 14.28 6.20
N ILE A 63 12.30 12.99 5.98
CA ILE A 63 11.41 12.10 5.23
C ILE A 63 10.07 11.94 5.96
N PHE A 64 10.10 11.66 7.26
CA PHE A 64 8.88 11.59 8.08
C PHE A 64 8.15 12.93 8.09
N LYS A 65 8.90 14.03 8.16
CA LYS A 65 8.34 15.38 8.02
C LYS A 65 7.91 15.71 6.59
N ALA A 66 8.24 14.94 5.56
CA ALA A 66 7.70 15.15 4.23
C ALA A 66 6.28 14.58 4.09
N LEU A 67 5.91 13.64 4.95
CA LEU A 67 4.61 12.97 4.96
C LEU A 67 3.62 13.69 5.88
N THR A 68 2.35 13.65 5.48
CA THR A 68 1.23 14.21 6.26
C THR A 68 0.87 13.33 7.45
N GLY A 69 1.00 12.02 7.31
CA GLY A 69 0.40 11.05 8.25
C GLY A 69 -0.72 10.23 7.66
N ASP A 70 -1.33 10.73 6.58
CA ASP A 70 -2.41 10.09 5.85
C ASP A 70 -1.88 8.94 4.99
N PHE A 71 -2.19 7.70 5.34
CA PHE A 71 -1.92 6.52 4.52
C PHE A 71 -3.20 5.77 4.22
N PHE A 72 -3.28 5.22 3.01
CA PHE A 72 -4.40 4.41 2.61
C PHE A 72 -3.95 3.33 1.64
N ILE A 73 -4.45 2.11 1.81
CA ILE A 73 -4.26 1.01 0.87
C ILE A 73 -5.63 0.44 0.51
N ALA A 74 -5.82 0.18 -0.78
CA ALA A 74 -6.99 -0.56 -1.26
C ALA A 74 -6.56 -1.59 -2.30
N SER A 75 -7.28 -2.70 -2.31
CA SER A 75 -7.20 -3.72 -3.34
C SER A 75 -8.59 -4.06 -3.85
N GLY A 76 -8.73 -4.13 -5.18
CA GLY A 76 -9.99 -4.41 -5.86
C GLY A 76 -10.20 -5.90 -6.10
N ASP A 77 -9.29 -6.51 -6.85
CA ASP A 77 -9.27 -7.94 -7.15
C ASP A 77 -8.08 -8.61 -6.48
N LEU A 78 -8.36 -9.63 -5.67
CA LEU A 78 -7.34 -10.40 -4.96
C LEU A 78 -6.91 -11.63 -5.75
N GLN A 79 -7.56 -11.92 -6.88
CA GLN A 79 -7.26 -13.05 -7.78
C GLN A 79 -7.13 -14.38 -7.02
N ILE A 80 -8.04 -14.59 -6.07
CA ILE A 80 -7.99 -15.70 -5.11
C ILE A 80 -7.97 -17.06 -5.82
N GLU A 81 -8.76 -17.22 -6.88
CA GLU A 81 -8.77 -18.44 -7.69
C GLU A 81 -7.39 -18.77 -8.27
N ALA A 82 -6.69 -17.77 -8.81
CA ALA A 82 -5.37 -17.98 -9.38
C ALA A 82 -4.31 -18.27 -8.30
N MET A 83 -4.40 -17.60 -7.15
CA MET A 83 -3.55 -17.90 -5.99
C MET A 83 -3.74 -19.34 -5.50
N ILE A 84 -4.99 -19.81 -5.44
CA ILE A 84 -5.32 -21.20 -5.06
C ILE A 84 -4.77 -22.21 -6.09
N GLN A 85 -4.79 -21.86 -7.37
CA GLN A 85 -4.24 -22.69 -8.45
C GLN A 85 -2.71 -22.65 -8.51
N GLY A 86 -2.04 -21.98 -7.56
CA GLY A 86 -0.58 -21.86 -7.52
C GLY A 86 -0.01 -20.94 -8.60
N GLN A 87 -0.85 -20.15 -9.25
CA GLN A 87 -0.39 -19.12 -10.16
C GLN A 87 0.18 -17.97 -9.35
N ASN A 88 1.38 -17.52 -9.70
CA ASN A 88 2.00 -16.35 -9.09
C ASN A 88 1.33 -15.09 -9.66
N ILE A 89 0.10 -14.79 -9.23
CA ILE A 89 -0.57 -13.56 -9.59
C ILE A 89 -0.53 -12.56 -8.45
N GLN A 90 -0.20 -11.33 -8.81
CA GLN A 90 -0.12 -10.24 -7.86
C GLN A 90 -1.49 -9.61 -7.65
N PRO A 91 -1.86 -9.34 -6.38
CA PRO A 91 -3.10 -8.63 -6.11
C PRO A 91 -3.03 -7.22 -6.68
N ASP A 92 -4.13 -6.78 -7.29
CA ASP A 92 -4.24 -5.40 -7.73
C ASP A 92 -4.43 -4.51 -6.50
N PHE A 93 -3.40 -3.74 -6.14
CA PHE A 93 -3.47 -2.80 -5.04
C PHE A 93 -2.98 -1.40 -5.42
N THR A 94 -3.43 -0.42 -4.64
CA THR A 94 -2.88 0.94 -4.64
C THR A 94 -2.65 1.35 -3.19
N LEU A 95 -1.42 1.74 -2.88
CA LEU A 95 -1.06 2.45 -1.66
C LEU A 95 -0.97 3.94 -1.96
N VAL A 96 -1.47 4.75 -1.03
CA VAL A 96 -1.43 6.20 -1.03
C VAL A 96 -0.79 6.68 0.25
N ALA A 97 0.08 7.68 0.12
CA ALA A 97 0.59 8.46 1.24
C ALA A 97 0.41 9.95 0.94
N GLY A 98 -0.19 10.70 1.86
CA GLY A 98 -0.32 12.16 1.72
C GLY A 98 1.02 12.85 1.94
N ILE A 99 1.37 13.80 1.07
CA ILE A 99 2.63 14.52 1.10
C ILE A 99 2.41 15.96 1.57
N LYS A 100 3.22 16.41 2.53
CA LYS A 100 3.28 17.81 2.96
C LYS A 100 4.46 18.58 2.38
N ASN A 101 5.60 17.91 2.10
CA ASN A 101 6.76 18.51 1.46
C ASN A 101 7.15 17.73 0.20
N GLN A 102 6.66 18.19 -0.95
CA GLN A 102 6.95 17.54 -2.23
C GLN A 102 8.43 17.60 -2.63
N ASN A 103 9.14 18.65 -2.22
CA ASN A 103 10.53 18.83 -2.63
C ASN A 103 11.43 17.73 -2.08
N VAL A 104 11.21 17.33 -0.82
CA VAL A 104 11.96 16.23 -0.19
C VAL A 104 11.72 14.92 -0.93
N LEU A 105 10.45 14.59 -1.23
CA LEU A 105 10.14 13.37 -1.98
C LEU A 105 10.72 13.40 -3.39
N LYS A 106 10.61 14.54 -4.08
CA LYS A 106 11.14 14.72 -5.42
C LYS A 106 12.66 14.53 -5.46
N GLN A 107 13.39 15.12 -4.50
CA GLN A 107 14.83 14.97 -4.38
C GLN A 107 15.24 13.50 -4.18
N LEU A 108 14.54 12.77 -3.32
CA LEU A 108 14.81 11.34 -3.09
C LEU A 108 14.55 10.49 -4.35
N LEU A 109 13.44 10.74 -5.06
CA LEU A 109 13.11 10.01 -6.28
C LEU A 109 14.09 10.34 -7.43
N GLU A 110 14.51 11.60 -7.56
CA GLU A 110 15.50 12.02 -8.54
C GLU A 110 16.87 11.43 -8.26
N GLU A 111 17.30 11.41 -6.99
CA GLU A 111 18.55 10.77 -6.57
C GLU A 111 18.54 9.28 -6.92
N LYS A 112 17.48 8.56 -6.54
CA LYS A 112 17.34 7.15 -6.87
C LYS A 112 17.25 6.87 -8.37
N ALA A 113 16.75 7.83 -9.15
CA ALA A 113 16.78 7.72 -10.60
C ALA A 113 18.18 7.96 -11.19
N GLN A 114 19.00 8.82 -10.58
CA GLN A 114 20.39 9.03 -11.00
C GLN A 114 21.27 7.82 -10.72
N ASP A 115 21.01 7.12 -9.61
CA ASP A 115 21.72 5.90 -9.22
C ASP A 115 21.31 4.67 -10.05
N GLY A 116 20.23 4.78 -10.82
CA GLY A 116 19.68 3.70 -11.63
C GLY A 116 18.74 2.75 -10.88
N ASP A 117 18.46 3.01 -9.59
CA ASP A 117 17.48 2.25 -8.78
C ASP A 117 16.05 2.45 -9.29
N LEU A 118 15.78 3.63 -9.86
CA LEU A 118 14.50 4.00 -10.47
C LEU A 118 14.68 4.41 -11.94
N GLN A 119 13.71 4.05 -12.77
CA GLN A 119 13.59 4.58 -14.13
C GLN A 119 12.58 5.74 -14.12
N ASN A 120 13.04 6.94 -14.47
CA ASN A 120 12.18 8.11 -14.58
C ASN A 120 11.44 8.12 -15.94
N GLN A 121 10.11 8.13 -15.90
CA GLN A 121 9.22 8.13 -17.07
C GLN A 121 8.49 9.48 -17.24
N GLY A 122 9.00 10.55 -16.63
CA GLY A 122 8.46 11.92 -16.67
C GLY A 122 7.37 12.16 -15.64
N ASN A 123 6.28 11.38 -15.69
CA ASN A 123 5.13 11.55 -14.79
C ASN A 123 5.08 10.53 -13.64
N PHE A 124 5.97 9.53 -13.67
CA PHE A 124 6.08 8.47 -12.68
C PHE A 124 7.49 7.87 -12.74
N TYR A 125 7.82 7.08 -11.73
CA TYR A 125 9.05 6.29 -11.65
C TYR A 125 8.70 4.80 -11.62
N VAL A 126 9.61 3.97 -12.12
CA VAL A 126 9.46 2.51 -12.14
C VAL A 126 10.67 1.87 -11.51
N THR A 127 10.45 0.85 -10.69
CA THR A 127 11.48 -0.10 -10.28
C THR A 127 10.96 -1.52 -10.44
N GLN A 128 11.82 -2.52 -10.28
CA GLN A 128 11.41 -3.92 -10.26
C GLN A 128 11.37 -4.42 -8.82
N ASP A 129 10.28 -5.06 -8.44
CA ASP A 129 10.20 -5.77 -7.18
C ASP A 129 11.21 -6.94 -7.18
N GLN A 130 12.06 -7.00 -6.16
CA GLN A 130 13.16 -7.96 -6.12
C GLN A 130 12.70 -9.41 -5.92
N GLN A 131 11.50 -9.63 -5.40
CA GLN A 131 10.97 -10.97 -5.14
C GLN A 131 10.26 -11.55 -6.35
N THR A 132 9.59 -10.69 -7.11
CA THR A 132 8.66 -11.10 -8.18
C THR A 132 9.11 -10.69 -9.57
N GLY A 133 10.04 -9.73 -9.69
CA GLY A 133 10.46 -9.13 -10.95
C GLY A 133 9.41 -8.20 -11.57
N SER A 134 8.26 -8.03 -10.92
CA SER A 134 7.16 -7.22 -11.43
C SER A 134 7.45 -5.72 -11.26
N PRO A 135 6.93 -4.88 -12.17
CA PRO A 135 7.12 -3.44 -12.06
C PRO A 135 6.38 -2.88 -10.84
N LEU A 136 7.07 -2.07 -10.06
CA LEU A 136 6.50 -1.23 -9.02
C LEU A 136 6.49 0.21 -9.52
N TYR A 137 5.29 0.77 -9.67
CA TYR A 137 5.08 2.14 -10.14
C TYR A 137 4.95 3.10 -8.97
N LEU A 138 5.75 4.16 -9.00
CA LEU A 138 5.79 5.23 -8.02
C LEU A 138 5.31 6.53 -8.69
N ILE A 139 4.15 7.03 -8.30
CA ILE A 139 3.46 8.09 -9.02
C ILE A 139 3.30 9.31 -8.09
N PRO A 140 4.24 10.27 -8.11
CA PRO A 140 4.09 11.49 -7.34
C PRO A 140 3.02 12.40 -7.95
N LYS A 141 2.11 12.89 -7.11
CA LYS A 141 1.11 13.92 -7.42
C LYS A 141 1.28 15.11 -6.46
N LYS A 142 0.53 16.19 -6.69
CA LYS A 142 0.67 17.49 -5.97
C LYS A 142 0.68 17.35 -4.45
N ASP A 143 -0.12 16.46 -3.91
CA ASP A 143 -0.37 16.34 -2.47
C ASP A 143 -0.40 14.88 -2.00
N ALA A 144 -0.14 13.92 -2.89
CA ALA A 144 -0.11 12.49 -2.57
C ALA A 144 0.95 11.75 -3.39
N PHE A 145 1.41 10.64 -2.85
CA PHE A 145 2.28 9.68 -3.50
C PHE A 145 1.52 8.37 -3.65
N TYR A 146 1.48 7.81 -4.86
CA TYR A 146 0.82 6.55 -5.13
C TYR A 146 1.85 5.46 -5.45
N ILE A 147 1.63 4.26 -4.92
CA ILE A 147 2.40 3.06 -5.23
C ILE A 147 1.43 1.99 -5.73
N THR A 148 1.72 1.38 -6.87
CA THR A 148 0.94 0.26 -7.42
C THR A 148 1.82 -0.67 -8.23
N MET A 149 1.43 -1.94 -8.35
CA MET A 149 2.05 -2.91 -9.25
C MET A 149 1.25 -3.12 -10.55
N SER A 150 0.07 -2.49 -10.64
CA SER A 150 -0.86 -2.66 -11.76
C SER A 150 -0.66 -1.56 -12.79
N GLU A 151 -0.37 -1.95 -14.04
CA GLU A 151 -0.25 -0.99 -15.15
C GLU A 151 -1.57 -0.22 -15.38
N SER A 152 -2.70 -0.92 -15.27
CA SER A 152 -4.04 -0.32 -15.37
C SER A 152 -4.27 0.72 -14.28
N LEU A 153 -3.97 0.40 -13.01
CA LEU A 153 -4.16 1.37 -11.92
C LEU A 153 -3.20 2.56 -12.08
N ARG A 154 -1.96 2.33 -12.54
CA ARG A 154 -1.00 3.39 -12.86
C ARG A 154 -1.58 4.39 -13.86
N GLU A 155 -2.10 3.91 -14.98
CA GLU A 155 -2.70 4.78 -16.02
C GLU A 155 -3.87 5.58 -15.47
N GLN A 156 -4.76 4.93 -14.71
CA GLN A 156 -5.91 5.59 -14.12
C GLN A 156 -5.53 6.66 -13.09
N ILE A 157 -4.47 6.44 -12.30
CA ILE A 157 -3.91 7.45 -11.38
C ILE A 157 -3.29 8.61 -12.15
N ILE A 158 -2.56 8.34 -13.23
CA ILE A 158 -1.96 9.37 -14.08
C ILE A 158 -3.06 10.27 -14.67
N ASP A 159 -4.10 9.67 -15.22
CA ASP A 159 -5.28 10.33 -15.79
C ASP A 159 -6.14 11.06 -14.76
N GLY A 160 -5.93 10.82 -13.46
CA GLY A 160 -6.70 11.42 -12.39
C GLY A 160 -8.13 10.88 -12.29
N LYS A 161 -8.35 9.62 -12.71
CA LYS A 161 -9.66 8.98 -12.58
C LYS A 161 -10.02 8.80 -11.11
N LYS A 162 -11.17 9.36 -10.72
CA LYS A 162 -11.76 9.13 -9.41
C LYS A 162 -12.73 7.97 -9.51
N ALA A 163 -12.43 6.88 -8.81
CA ALA A 163 -13.30 5.70 -8.86
C ALA A 163 -13.86 5.31 -7.49
N LEU A 164 -13.16 5.55 -6.38
CA LEU A 164 -13.58 5.07 -5.07
C LEU A 164 -14.97 5.59 -4.67
N ASP A 165 -15.89 4.66 -4.39
CA ASP A 165 -17.25 4.99 -3.95
C ASP A 165 -17.21 5.85 -2.67
N GLY A 166 -18.05 6.89 -2.65
CA GLY A 166 -18.12 7.86 -1.56
C GLY A 166 -18.42 7.26 -0.19
N LYS A 167 -19.01 6.05 -0.09
CA LYS A 167 -19.19 5.35 1.19
C LYS A 167 -17.87 4.86 1.77
N TYR A 168 -16.94 4.37 0.94
CA TYR A 168 -15.62 3.91 1.37
C TYR A 168 -14.70 5.08 1.68
N SER A 169 -14.79 6.12 0.85
CA SER A 169 -14.09 7.38 1.10
C SER A 169 -14.51 7.99 2.44
N ARG A 170 -15.81 8.02 2.76
CA ARG A 170 -16.31 8.44 4.08
C ARG A 170 -15.81 7.55 5.20
N LEU A 171 -15.84 6.23 5.03
CA LEU A 171 -15.38 5.31 6.05
C LEU A 171 -13.95 5.64 6.50
N ALA A 172 -13.04 5.82 5.53
CA ALA A 172 -11.64 6.17 5.80
C ALA A 172 -11.41 7.60 6.32
N SER A 173 -12.28 8.56 5.99
CA SER A 173 -12.14 9.93 6.47
C SER A 173 -12.72 10.18 7.86
N ASP A 174 -13.62 9.30 8.34
CA ASP A 174 -14.34 9.51 9.61
C ASP A 174 -13.59 8.94 10.83
N LYS A 175 -12.56 8.13 10.61
CA LYS A 175 -11.82 7.40 11.66
C LYS A 175 -10.32 7.52 11.43
N GLY A 176 -9.58 7.74 12.51
CA GLY A 176 -8.11 7.75 12.48
C GLY A 176 -7.47 6.42 12.06
N PHE A 177 -8.20 5.31 12.18
CA PHE A 177 -7.83 4.01 11.62
C PHE A 177 -9.07 3.27 11.14
N VAL A 178 -8.99 2.63 9.97
CA VAL A 178 -10.02 1.81 9.35
C VAL A 178 -9.38 0.58 8.76
N MET A 179 -10.03 -0.57 8.99
CA MET A 179 -9.85 -1.76 8.18
C MET A 179 -11.24 -2.19 7.68
N TYR A 180 -11.32 -2.50 6.40
CA TYR A 180 -12.52 -2.96 5.74
C TYR A 180 -12.20 -4.15 4.86
N VAL A 181 -13.04 -5.18 4.95
CA VAL A 181 -12.94 -6.40 4.17
C VAL A 181 -14.33 -6.72 3.62
N ASN A 182 -14.44 -6.78 2.30
CA ASN A 182 -15.67 -7.17 1.62
C ASN A 182 -15.71 -8.69 1.43
N LEU A 183 -16.13 -9.41 2.47
CA LEU A 183 -16.23 -10.87 2.41
C LEU A 183 -17.09 -11.36 1.25
N LYS A 184 -18.15 -10.65 0.87
CA LYS A 184 -19.00 -11.02 -0.27
C LYS A 184 -18.20 -11.02 -1.57
N GLU A 185 -17.36 -10.01 -1.78
CA GLU A 185 -16.54 -9.92 -2.99
C GLU A 185 -15.43 -10.99 -2.98
N ILE A 186 -14.79 -11.19 -1.83
CA ILE A 186 -13.81 -12.26 -1.62
C ILE A 186 -14.43 -13.63 -1.95
N PHE A 187 -15.60 -13.95 -1.40
CA PHE A 187 -16.27 -15.23 -1.69
C PHE A 187 -16.68 -15.37 -3.15
N ARG A 188 -16.99 -14.29 -3.87
CA ARG A 188 -17.27 -14.38 -5.32
C ARG A 188 -16.04 -14.76 -6.15
N GLN A 189 -14.85 -14.50 -5.64
CA GLN A 189 -13.57 -14.86 -6.27
C GLN A 189 -13.09 -16.26 -5.86
N VAL A 190 -13.76 -16.92 -4.90
CA VAL A 190 -13.46 -18.30 -4.52
C VAL A 190 -14.18 -19.25 -5.48
N PRO A 191 -13.49 -20.24 -6.09
CA PRO A 191 -14.12 -21.25 -6.91
C PRO A 191 -15.26 -21.98 -6.18
N PRO A 192 -16.46 -22.17 -6.78
CA PRO A 192 -17.61 -22.78 -6.12
C PRO A 192 -17.36 -24.20 -5.58
N ASN A 193 -16.48 -24.96 -6.22
CA ASN A 193 -16.07 -26.31 -5.82
C ASN A 193 -15.23 -26.33 -4.53
N LEU A 194 -14.77 -25.18 -4.05
CA LEU A 194 -14.09 -25.02 -2.76
C LEU A 194 -15.03 -24.44 -1.68
N MET A 195 -16.25 -24.05 -2.06
CA MET A 195 -17.30 -23.54 -1.17
C MET A 195 -18.35 -24.60 -0.83
N GLU A 196 -17.97 -25.89 -0.77
CA GLU A 196 -18.87 -26.91 -0.23
C GLU A 196 -19.12 -26.66 1.26
N LEU A 197 -20.27 -26.06 1.54
CA LEU A 197 -20.91 -26.02 2.85
C LEU A 197 -21.16 -27.46 3.31
N VAL A 198 -20.42 -27.89 4.33
CA VAL A 198 -20.75 -29.08 5.12
C VAL A 198 -22.13 -28.86 5.75
N PRO A 199 -23.14 -29.73 5.53
CA PRO A 199 -24.51 -29.48 5.97
C PRO A 199 -24.74 -29.43 7.49
N ASN A 200 -23.73 -29.54 8.37
CA ASN A 200 -23.92 -29.68 9.82
C ASN A 200 -22.73 -29.21 10.70
N GLY A 201 -22.17 -28.01 10.48
CA GLY A 201 -21.45 -27.28 11.53
C GLY A 201 -20.20 -27.93 12.16
N ARG A 202 -19.50 -28.83 11.46
CA ARG A 202 -18.16 -29.31 11.86
C ARG A 202 -17.18 -29.15 10.70
N VAL A 203 -16.09 -28.44 10.95
CA VAL A 203 -14.95 -28.33 10.05
C VAL A 203 -14.27 -29.69 9.96
N VAL A 204 -14.33 -30.33 8.80
CA VAL A 204 -13.43 -31.44 8.46
C VAL A 204 -12.24 -30.82 7.73
N ARG A 205 -11.04 -30.98 8.28
CA ARG A 205 -9.79 -30.67 7.57
C ARG A 205 -9.76 -31.50 6.29
N SER A 206 -9.93 -30.87 5.13
CA SER A 206 -9.46 -31.49 3.88
C SER A 206 -7.97 -31.24 3.77
N GLU A 207 -7.21 -32.33 3.69
CA GLU A 207 -5.76 -32.38 3.60
C GLU A 207 -5.25 -31.78 2.29
N VAL A 208 -5.26 -30.46 2.15
CA VAL A 208 -4.43 -29.73 1.19
C VAL A 208 -4.03 -28.39 1.83
N ILE A 209 -3.17 -28.47 2.84
CA ILE A 209 -2.43 -27.32 3.37
C ILE A 209 -0.95 -27.69 3.22
N PRO A 210 -0.17 -27.04 2.32
CA PRO A 210 1.27 -27.00 2.54
C PRO A 210 1.45 -26.28 3.88
N LYS A 211 2.05 -26.98 4.85
CA LYS A 211 2.35 -26.46 6.19
C LYS A 211 2.91 -25.04 6.12
N LEU A 212 2.05 -24.06 6.40
CA LEU A 212 2.46 -22.75 6.89
C LEU A 212 2.57 -22.93 8.40
N ASP A 213 3.76 -23.31 8.87
CA ASP A 213 4.12 -23.22 10.27
C ASP A 213 4.02 -21.74 10.67
N GLY A 214 2.97 -21.44 11.44
CA GLY A 214 2.58 -20.09 11.81
C GLY A 214 3.51 -19.48 12.85
N LEU A 215 3.99 -18.27 12.55
CA LEU A 215 4.35 -17.29 13.56
C LEU A 215 3.05 -16.56 13.95
N MET A 216 2.64 -16.73 15.21
CA MET A 216 1.68 -15.83 15.84
C MET A 216 2.43 -14.57 16.29
N LEU A 217 1.89 -13.41 15.96
CA LEU A 217 2.16 -12.19 16.71
C LEU A 217 0.84 -11.72 17.30
N ASP A 218 0.73 -11.89 18.61
CA ASP A 218 -0.15 -11.09 19.45
C ASP A 218 0.41 -9.66 19.48
N ILE A 219 -0.41 -8.69 19.07
CA ILE A 219 -0.37 -7.30 19.56
C ILE A 219 -1.81 -6.81 19.69
#